data_AF-A0A7Y3D957-F1
#
_entry.id   AF-A0A7Y3D957-F1
#
_cell.length_a   1.000
_cell.length_b   1.000
_cell.length_c   1.000
_cell.angle_alpha   90.00
_cell.angle_beta   90.00
_cell.angle_gamma   90.00
#
_symmetry.space_group_name_H-M   'P 1'
#
loop_
_entity.id
_entity.type
_entity.pdbx_description
1 polymer ?
#
loop_
_entity_poly.entity_id
_entity_poly.type
_entity_poly.pdbx_seq_one_letter_code
_entity_poly.pdbx_strand_id
1 'polypeptide(L)' 'MVAGGGGFLAGHLIEKLVEAGHAVRAVELRGRDVGRLEPLGVEIVTGDLCDPAVAA' A
#
# COMPACT_ATOMS: atom_id res chain seq x y z
N MET A 1 4.67 5.41 4.14
CA MET A 1 4.59 4.06 3.56
C MET A 1 3.66 3.21 4.43
N VAL A 2 2.86 2.33 3.82
CA VAL A 2 1.95 1.40 4.52
C VAL A 2 2.27 -0.02 4.06
N ALA A 3 2.49 -0.92 5.01
CA ALA A 3 2.74 -2.34 4.75
C ALA A 3 1.42 -3.13 4.65
N GLY A 4 1.40 -4.17 3.82
CA GLY A 4 0.23 -5.05 3.67
C GLY A 4 -0.97 -4.33 3.08
N GLY A 5 -0.74 -3.46 2.10
CA GLY A 5 -1.74 -2.51 1.58
C GLY A 5 -3.05 -3.16 1.09
N GLY A 6 -3.01 -4.39 0.61
CA GLY A 6 -4.19 -5.13 0.18
C GLY A 6 -5.05 -5.67 1.33
N GLY A 7 -4.56 -5.59 2.57
CA GLY A 7 -5.24 -6.06 3.76
C GLY A 7 -6.43 -5.18 4.18
N PHE A 8 -7.32 -5.76 4.99
CA PHE A 8 -8.51 -5.08 5.51
C PHE A 8 -8.17 -3.76 6.24
N LEU A 9 -7.28 -3.80 7.24
CA LEU A 9 -6.93 -2.61 8.03
C LEU A 9 -6.16 -1.59 7.20
N ALA A 10 -5.15 -2.05 6.46
CA ALA A 10 -4.30 -1.19 5.66
C ALA A 10 -5.10 -0.47 4.57
N GLY A 11 -6.01 -1.15 3.88
CA GLY A 11 -6.87 -0.53 2.86
C GLY A 11 -7.67 0.65 3.40
N HIS A 12 -8.39 0.45 4.52
CA HIS A 12 -9.17 1.54 5.14
C HIS A 12 -8.27 2.66 5.70
N LEU A 13 -7.07 2.33 6.17
CA LEU A 13 -6.10 3.34 6.59
C LEU A 13 -5.62 4.17 5.40
N ILE A 14 -5.31 3.52 4.27
CA ILE A 14 -4.85 4.19 3.05
C ILE A 14 -5.92 5.14 2.52
N GLU A 15 -7.19 4.72 2.47
CA GLU A 15 -8.32 5.58 2.10
C GLU A 15 -8.33 6.88 2.93
N LYS A 16 -8.27 6.75 4.26
CA LYS A 16 -8.24 7.90 5.18
C LYS A 16 -7.01 8.79 5.01
N LEU A 17 -5.84 8.21 4.73
CA LEU A 17 -4.61 8.97 4.52
C LEU A 17 -4.68 9.79 3.22
N VAL A 18 -5.23 9.19 2.14
CA VAL A 18 -5.45 9.89 0.87
C VAL A 18 -6.47 11.00 1.03
N GLU A 19 -7.60 10.75 1.71
CA GLU A 19 -8.61 11.76 2.04
C GLU A 19 -8.02 12.94 2.83
N ALA A 20 -7.07 12.67 3.72
CA ALA A 20 -6.34 13.68 4.49
C ALA A 20 -5.26 14.42 3.69
N GLY A 21 -5.08 14.11 2.39
CA GLY A 21 -4.14 14.77 1.49
C GLY A 21 -2.71 14.24 1.57
N HIS A 22 -2.49 13.05 2.15
CA HIS A 22 -1.17 12.43 2.19
C HIS A 22 -0.87 11.67 0.89
N ALA A 23 0.37 11.79 0.42
CA ALA A 23 0.92 10.89 -0.58
C ALA A 23 1.21 9.53 0.07
N VAL A 24 0.63 8.46 -0.47
CA VAL A 24 0.75 7.11 0.10
C VAL A 24 1.46 6.19 -0.87
N ARG A 25 2.46 5.48 -0.33
CA ARG A 25 3.09 4.29 -0.93
C ARG A 25 2.65 3.07 -0.14
N ALA A 26 2.05 2.10 -0.81
CA ALA A 26 1.60 0.82 -0.26
C ALA A 26 2.50 -0.32 -0.74
N VAL A 27 3.00 -1.13 0.18
CA VAL A 27 3.79 -2.33 -0.13
C VAL A 27 2.94 -3.57 0.10
N GLU A 28 2.99 -4.51 -0.83
CA GLU A 28 2.30 -5.80 -0.69
C GLU A 28 3.08 -6.94 -1.37
N LEU A 29 2.91 -8.16 -0.86
CA LEU A 29 3.52 -9.36 -1.43
C LEU A 29 2.96 -9.68 -2.83
N ARG A 30 3.78 -10.34 -3.64
CA ARG A 30 3.38 -10.77 -4.99
C ARG A 30 2.15 -11.68 -4.95
N GLY A 31 1.19 -11.41 -5.85
CA GLY A 31 -0.02 -12.22 -6.02
C GLY A 31 -1.16 -11.90 -5.05
N ARG A 32 -1.00 -10.89 -4.18
CA ARG A 32 -2.08 -10.39 -3.33
C ARG A 32 -2.91 -9.36 -4.09
N ASP A 33 -4.20 -9.33 -3.74
CA ASP A 33 -5.14 -8.39 -4.33
C ASP A 33 -4.93 -6.99 -3.75
N VAL A 34 -4.63 -6.05 -4.64
CA VAL A 34 -4.47 -4.60 -4.37
C VAL A 34 -5.44 -3.77 -5.21
N GLY A 35 -6.42 -4.39 -5.88
CA GLY A 35 -7.32 -3.72 -6.82
C GLY A 35 -8.12 -2.58 -6.19
N ARG A 36 -8.42 -2.68 -4.88
CA ARG A 36 -9.06 -1.59 -4.12
C ARG A 36 -8.23 -0.32 -4.00
N LEU A 37 -6.91 -0.40 -4.17
CA LEU A 37 -5.99 0.73 -4.05
C LEU A 37 -5.79 1.47 -5.38
N GLU A 38 -5.98 0.80 -6.51
CA GLU A 38 -5.82 1.38 -7.85
C GLU A 38 -6.58 2.71 -8.06
N PRO A 39 -7.88 2.84 -7.68
CA PRO A 39 -8.60 4.09 -7.87
C PRO A 39 -8.16 5.22 -6.92
N LEU A 40 -7.37 4.93 -5.88
CA LEU A 40 -6.94 5.91 -4.89
C LEU A 40 -5.70 6.71 -5.32
N GLY A 41 -5.09 6.37 -6.47
CA GLY A 41 -3.91 7.07 -7.00
C GLY A 41 -2.66 6.91 -6.13
N VAL A 42 -2.58 5.85 -5.32
CA VAL A 42 -1.43 5.54 -4.47
C VAL A 42 -0.35 4.80 -5.23
N GLU A 43 0.90 4.94 -4.79
CA GLU A 43 1.99 4.14 -5.34
C GLU A 43 1.93 2.72 -4.78
N ILE A 44 1.86 1.71 -5.66
CA ILE A 44 1.83 0.30 -5.28
C ILE A 44 3.19 -0.33 -5.56
N VAL A 45 3.86 -0.78 -4.50
CA VAL A 45 5.12 -1.51 -4.57
C VAL A 45 4.84 -2.98 -4.29
N THR A 46 5.12 -3.84 -5.26
CA THR A 46 5.09 -5.29 -5.05
C THR A 46 6.45 -5.75 -4.54
N GLY A 47 6.52 -6.27 -3.31
CA GLY A 47 7.77 -6.69 -2.69
C GLY A 47 7.60 -7.21 -1.27
N ASP A 48 8.66 -7.81 -0.73
CA ASP A 48 8.74 -8.24 0.66
C ASP A 48 9.55 -7.20 1.46
N LEU A 49 9.03 -6.73 2.59
CA LEU A 49 9.73 -5.78 3.46
C LEU A 49 10.95 -6.39 4.17
N CYS A 50 11.09 -7.72 4.16
CA CYS A 50 12.33 -8.38 4.57
C CYS A 50 13.48 -8.12 3.58
N ASP A 51 13.18 -7.70 2.36
CA ASP A 51 14.18 -7.20 1.41
C ASP A 51 14.47 -5.72 1.70
N PRO A 52 15.72 -5.38 2.11
CA PRO A 52 16.10 -3.99 2.35
C PRO A 52 15.89 -3.07 1.15
N ALA A 53 15.92 -3.59 -0.08
CA ALA A 53 15.68 -2.80 -1.28
C ALA A 53 14.21 -2.33 -1.41
N VAL A 54 13.27 -3.02 -0.74
CA VAL A 54 11.85 -2.67 -0.71
C VAL A 54 11.52 -1.78 0.49
N ALA A 55 12.21 -1.99 1.62
CA ALA A 55 11.99 -1.25 2.86
C ALA A 55 12.65 0.14 2.91
N ALA A 56 13.59 0.43 1.99
CA ALA A 56 14.34 1.68 1.92
C ALA A 56 13.53 2.90 1.44
#